data_AF-A0A1V2ZEI5-F1
#
_entry.id   AF-A0A1V2ZEI5-F1
#
_cell.length_a   1.000
_cell.length_b   1.000
_cell.length_c   1.000
_cell.angle_alpha   90.00
_cell.angle_beta   90.00
_cell.angle_gamma   90.00
#
_symmetry.space_group_name_H-M   'P 1'
#
loop_
_entity.id
_entity.type
_entity.pdbx_description
1 polymer ?
#
loop_
_entity_poly.entity_id
_entity_poly.type
_entity_poly.pdbx_seq_one_letter_code
_entity_poly.pdbx_strand_id
1 'polypeptide(L)'
;MTDDDALLLAVEALTKPRTSKVVQSKNGIECISPVNLPPLLETLDTMIRETMGGSAGGTLKSQQNILDTDALWRFIRINNSVNDWARLAGSTITKPDSGKTLAAWFVVYRQKNRDYEEDKFYLKHLWSWAAEIEGKIEPPRIMDLPDPCPVCDARTWWNPKTREEYARPLVITFREGEIFPDGGRGLCRACDTAFGVRELAYALEQKAAEQAAS
;
A
#
# COMPACT_ATOMS: atom_id res chain seq x y z
N MET A 1 13.59 -13.76 16.06
CA MET A 1 13.75 -12.46 15.38
C MET A 1 13.87 -11.45 16.49
N THR A 2 15.01 -10.79 16.62
CA THR A 2 15.21 -9.81 17.70
C THR A 2 14.54 -8.50 17.31
N ASP A 3 14.13 -7.67 18.27
CA ASP A 3 13.46 -6.39 17.98
C ASP A 3 14.37 -5.46 17.14
N ASP A 4 15.69 -5.60 17.28
CA ASP A 4 16.72 -4.97 16.42
C ASP A 4 16.55 -5.32 14.95
N ASP A 5 16.32 -6.60 14.65
CA ASP A 5 16.11 -7.08 13.29
C ASP A 5 14.83 -6.48 12.70
N ALA A 6 13.78 -6.34 13.52
CA ALA A 6 12.51 -5.79 13.09
C ALA A 6 12.61 -4.29 12.74
N LEU A 7 13.28 -3.49 13.57
CA LEU A 7 13.46 -2.07 13.31
C LEU A 7 14.38 -1.81 12.10
N LEU A 8 15.46 -2.60 11.97
CA LEU A 8 16.32 -2.55 10.79
C LEU A 8 15.53 -2.86 9.52
N LEU A 9 14.73 -3.92 9.52
CA LEU A 9 13.90 -4.28 8.36
C LEU A 9 12.90 -3.18 7.98
N ALA A 10 12.32 -2.50 8.97
CA ALA A 10 11.40 -1.39 8.72
C ALA A 10 12.09 -0.17 8.09
N VAL A 11 13.30 0.15 8.52
CA VAL A 11 14.13 1.20 7.89
C VAL A 11 14.52 0.78 6.47
N GLU A 12 15.00 -0.45 6.31
CA GLU A 12 15.42 -0.99 5.01
C GLU A 12 14.29 -1.05 4.00
N ALA A 13 13.06 -1.36 4.42
CA ALA A 13 11.88 -1.33 3.57
C ALA A 13 11.65 0.05 2.92
N LEU A 14 12.03 1.14 3.61
CA LEU A 14 11.89 2.51 3.10
C LEU A 14 13.11 3.00 2.31
N THR A 15 14.32 2.53 2.66
CA THR A 15 15.58 3.10 2.16
C THR A 15 16.33 2.23 1.16
N LYS A 16 16.07 0.92 1.07
CA LYS A 16 16.77 0.03 0.14
C LYS A 16 15.97 -0.18 -1.16
N PRO A 17 16.65 -0.41 -2.29
CA PRO A 17 16.01 -0.88 -3.52
C PRO A 17 15.29 -2.21 -3.28
N ARG A 18 14.18 -2.42 -3.97
CA ARG A 18 13.37 -3.64 -3.87
C ARG A 18 13.21 -4.31 -5.22
N THR A 19 13.11 -5.63 -5.25
CA THR A 19 12.82 -6.37 -6.48
C THR A 19 11.34 -6.71 -6.55
N SER A 20 10.68 -6.30 -7.63
CA SER A 20 9.32 -6.73 -7.94
C SER A 20 9.34 -7.66 -9.16
N LYS A 21 8.46 -8.66 -9.17
CA LYS A 21 8.28 -9.55 -10.32
C LYS A 21 7.18 -8.96 -11.19
N VAL A 22 7.55 -8.47 -12.37
CA VAL A 22 6.57 -7.94 -13.32
C VAL A 22 6.37 -8.98 -14.42
N VAL A 23 5.12 -9.32 -14.70
CA VAL A 23 4.76 -10.14 -15.87
C VAL A 23 4.84 -9.23 -17.09
N GLN A 24 5.83 -9.47 -17.95
CA GLN A 24 5.98 -8.75 -19.21
C GLN A 24 5.59 -9.69 -20.36
N SER A 25 4.57 -9.30 -21.13
CA SER A 25 4.22 -10.00 -22.36
C SER A 25 4.98 -9.37 -23.52
N LYS A 26 5.92 -10.12 -24.11
CA LYS A 26 6.63 -9.71 -25.33
C LYS A 26 6.42 -10.76 -26.40
N ASN A 27 5.80 -10.37 -27.51
CA ASN A 27 5.50 -11.24 -28.65
C ASN A 27 4.65 -12.49 -28.30
N GLY A 28 3.68 -12.35 -27.39
CA GLY A 28 2.78 -13.44 -27.01
C GLY A 28 3.37 -14.46 -26.03
N ILE A 29 4.60 -14.23 -25.54
CA ILE A 29 5.22 -15.01 -24.46
C ILE A 29 5.21 -14.15 -23.21
N GLU A 30 4.57 -14.66 -22.16
CA GLU A 30 4.59 -14.07 -20.83
C GLU A 30 5.88 -14.48 -20.11
N CYS A 31 6.75 -13.51 -19.85
CA CYS A 31 7.97 -13.71 -19.09
C CYS A 31 7.88 -12.95 -17.76
N ILE A 32 8.20 -13.62 -16.66
CA ILE A 32 8.34 -12.98 -15.35
C ILE A 32 9.78 -12.48 -15.24
N SER A 33 9.98 -11.17 -15.34
CA SER A 33 11.30 -10.57 -15.17
C SER A 33 11.39 -9.82 -13.82
N PRO A 34 12.51 -9.96 -13.06
CA PRO A 34 12.73 -9.18 -11.87
C PRO A 34 13.05 -7.73 -12.26
N VAL A 35 12.22 -6.80 -11.80
CA VAL A 35 12.44 -5.36 -11.95
C VAL A 35 13.02 -4.83 -10.65
N ASN A 36 14.18 -4.17 -10.75
CA ASN A 36 14.78 -3.48 -9.62
C ASN A 36 14.12 -2.11 -9.48
N LEU A 37 13.36 -1.93 -8.41
CA LEU A 37 12.66 -0.71 -8.09
C LEU A 37 13.50 0.13 -7.13
N PRO A 38 13.53 1.47 -7.29
CA PRO A 38 14.21 2.35 -6.36
C PRO A 38 13.56 2.28 -4.96
N PRO A 39 14.27 2.76 -3.91
CA PRO A 39 13.71 2.91 -2.58
C PRO A 39 12.35 3.61 -2.56
N LEU A 40 11.50 3.26 -1.59
CA LEU A 40 10.15 3.85 -1.49
C LEU A 40 10.17 5.37 -1.34
N LEU A 41 11.10 5.90 -0.52
CA LEU A 41 11.23 7.35 -0.31
C LEU A 41 11.72 8.09 -1.57
N GLU A 42 12.60 7.46 -2.35
CA GLU A 42 13.08 8.00 -3.62
C GLU A 42 11.98 7.94 -4.69
N THR A 43 11.19 6.87 -4.71
CA THR A 43 10.01 6.75 -5.58
C THR A 43 9.01 7.86 -5.26
N LEU A 44 8.72 8.11 -3.98
CA LEU A 44 7.80 9.18 -3.57
C LEU A 44 8.31 10.57 -3.99
N ASP A 45 9.62 10.86 -3.80
CA ASP A 45 10.22 12.12 -4.27
C ASP A 45 10.15 12.25 -5.79
N THR A 46 10.38 11.16 -6.53
CA THR A 46 10.30 11.12 -7.99
C THR A 46 8.88 11.38 -8.48
N MET A 47 7.85 10.74 -7.90
CA MET A 47 6.44 10.98 -8.23
C MET A 47 6.05 12.46 -8.03
N ILE A 48 6.54 13.09 -6.97
CA ILE A 48 6.31 14.52 -6.71
C ILE A 48 7.00 15.38 -7.77
N ARG A 49 8.26 15.07 -8.13
CA ARG A 49 9.02 15.81 -9.15
C ARG A 49 8.46 15.69 -10.56
N GLU A 50 8.07 14.49 -10.98
CA GLU A 50 7.43 14.24 -12.27
C GLU A 50 6.12 15.01 -12.41
N THR A 51 5.42 15.22 -11.30
CA THR A 51 4.21 16.05 -11.26
C THR A 51 4.51 17.55 -11.37
N MET A 52 5.73 18.00 -11.04
CA MET A 52 6.15 19.41 -11.11
C MET A 52 6.93 19.79 -12.38
N GLY A 53 7.58 18.83 -13.04
CA GLY A 53 8.39 19.04 -14.25
C GLY A 53 7.81 18.32 -15.45
N GLY A 54 7.00 18.99 -16.26
CA GLY A 54 6.31 18.37 -17.39
C GLY A 54 7.23 17.80 -18.49
N SER A 55 6.79 16.65 -19.03
CA SER A 55 6.90 16.18 -20.43
C SER A 55 7.80 14.97 -20.73
N ALA A 56 7.18 13.82 -21.05
CA ALA A 56 7.39 13.06 -22.30
C ALA A 56 6.57 11.74 -22.30
N GLY A 57 5.33 11.75 -22.82
CA GLY A 57 4.59 10.50 -23.03
C GLY A 57 3.07 10.63 -23.19
N GLY A 58 2.61 11.02 -24.39
CA GLY A 58 1.38 10.54 -25.04
C GLY A 58 0.01 10.57 -24.34
N THR A 59 -0.17 11.17 -23.17
CA THR A 59 -1.48 11.25 -22.49
C THR A 59 -2.11 12.63 -22.68
N LEU A 60 -3.43 12.65 -22.90
CA LEU A 60 -4.24 13.82 -23.24
C LEU A 60 -4.03 14.97 -22.23
N LYS A 61 -4.02 16.23 -22.69
CA LYS A 61 -3.88 17.44 -21.86
C LYS A 61 -4.90 17.54 -20.69
N SER A 62 -6.02 16.81 -20.74
CA SER A 62 -6.99 16.74 -19.65
C SER A 62 -6.62 15.77 -18.52
N GLN A 63 -5.52 15.02 -18.67
CA GLN A 63 -4.95 14.12 -17.67
C GLN A 63 -3.59 14.61 -17.13
N GLN A 64 -3.17 15.83 -17.49
CA GLN A 64 -1.99 16.44 -16.89
C GLN A 64 -2.30 16.76 -15.42
N ASN A 65 -1.67 15.97 -14.54
CA ASN A 65 -1.86 15.92 -13.10
C ASN A 65 -2.01 17.31 -12.46
N ILE A 66 -3.19 17.53 -11.88
CA ILE A 66 -3.31 18.31 -10.64
C ILE A 66 -2.27 17.72 -9.68
N LEU A 67 -1.38 18.57 -9.15
CA LEU A 67 -0.43 18.21 -8.09
C LEU A 67 -1.02 17.13 -7.18
N ASP A 68 -0.34 15.99 -7.06
CA ASP A 68 -0.74 14.95 -6.14
C ASP A 68 -0.49 15.44 -4.71
N THR A 69 -1.41 16.27 -4.24
CA THR A 69 -1.36 16.98 -2.96
C THR A 69 -1.26 16.01 -1.80
N ASP A 70 -1.82 14.81 -1.95
CA ASP A 70 -1.71 13.71 -0.99
C ASP A 70 -0.27 13.18 -0.93
N ALA A 71 0.35 12.86 -2.08
CA ALA A 71 1.75 12.42 -2.11
C ALA A 71 2.72 13.49 -1.56
N LEU A 72 2.51 14.76 -1.91
CA LEU A 72 3.30 15.88 -1.40
C LEU A 72 3.17 16.02 0.12
N TRP A 73 1.94 15.98 0.64
CA TRP A 73 1.70 16.10 2.07
C TRP A 73 2.31 14.94 2.86
N ARG A 74 2.22 13.70 2.34
CA ARG A 74 2.89 12.53 2.92
C ARG A 74 4.39 12.71 2.98
N PHE A 75 5.02 13.17 1.90
CA PHE A 75 6.45 13.42 1.87
C PHE A 75 6.86 14.46 2.90
N ILE A 76 6.14 15.59 3.00
CA ILE A 76 6.41 16.64 4.00
C ILE A 76 6.30 16.07 5.42
N ARG A 77 5.24 15.30 5.71
CA ARG A 77 5.01 14.68 7.03
C ARG A 77 6.13 13.72 7.41
N ILE A 78 6.53 12.84 6.49
CA ILE A 78 7.61 11.87 6.71
C ILE A 78 8.94 12.62 6.90
N ASN A 79 9.26 13.58 6.03
CA ASN A 79 10.50 14.33 6.11
C ASN A 79 10.61 15.12 7.43
N ASN A 80 9.53 15.77 7.87
CA ASN A 80 9.52 16.46 9.16
C ASN A 80 9.77 15.49 10.33
N SER A 81 9.05 14.36 10.34
CA SER A 81 9.19 13.35 11.40
C SER A 81 10.62 12.77 11.46
N VAL A 82 11.18 12.40 10.30
CA VAL A 82 12.55 11.87 10.20
C VAL A 82 13.59 12.92 10.63
N ASN A 83 13.41 14.18 10.22
CA ASN A 83 14.31 15.25 10.64
C ASN A 83 14.24 15.50 12.14
N ASP A 84 13.05 15.44 12.75
CA ASP A 84 12.89 15.61 14.19
C ASP A 84 13.50 14.45 14.96
N TRP A 85 13.31 13.21 14.50
CA TRP A 85 13.97 12.04 15.08
C TRP A 85 15.50 12.14 14.97
N ALA A 86 16.01 12.57 13.82
CA ALA A 86 17.43 12.82 13.62
C ALA A 86 17.98 13.89 14.59
N ARG A 87 17.25 15.00 14.78
CA ARG A 87 17.62 16.06 15.74
C ARG A 87 17.66 15.55 17.17
N LEU A 88 16.63 14.83 17.60
CA LEU A 88 16.55 14.26 18.96
C LEU A 88 17.62 13.18 19.19
N ALA A 89 17.95 12.43 18.14
CA ALA A 89 19.03 11.45 18.17
C ALA A 89 20.42 12.11 18.21
N GLY A 90 20.56 13.32 17.67
CA GLY A 90 21.85 13.96 17.43
C GLY A 90 22.54 13.44 16.15
N SER A 91 21.77 12.91 15.20
CA SER A 91 22.30 12.37 13.93
C SER A 91 22.38 13.44 12.84
N THR A 92 23.15 13.14 11.80
CA THR A 92 23.32 14.03 10.64
C THR A 92 22.05 14.11 9.82
N ILE A 93 21.62 15.33 9.50
CA ILE A 93 20.47 15.60 8.62
C ILE A 93 21.00 15.92 7.23
N THR A 94 20.62 15.11 6.24
CA THR A 94 21.01 15.31 4.84
C THR A 94 19.79 15.78 4.05
N LYS A 95 19.70 17.07 3.74
CA LYS A 95 18.60 17.61 2.91
C LYS A 95 18.99 17.57 1.42
N PRO A 96 18.08 17.25 0.49
CA PRO A 96 16.66 16.90 0.67
C PRO A 96 16.38 15.40 0.93
N ASP A 97 17.42 14.59 1.12
CA ASP A 97 17.35 13.12 1.15
C ASP A 97 16.93 12.58 2.52
N SER A 98 15.61 12.40 2.70
CA SER A 98 15.03 11.81 3.90
C SER A 98 15.45 10.36 4.11
N GLY A 99 15.77 9.62 3.04
CA GLY A 99 16.25 8.23 3.12
C GLY A 99 17.63 8.13 3.76
N LYS A 100 18.59 8.95 3.33
CA LYS A 100 19.92 9.03 3.96
C LYS A 100 19.84 9.51 5.41
N THR A 101 18.96 10.46 5.70
CA THR A 101 18.74 10.96 7.06
C THR A 101 18.19 9.86 7.97
N LEU A 102 17.24 9.06 7.49
CA LEU A 102 16.68 7.94 8.24
C LEU A 102 17.72 6.84 8.49
N ALA A 103 18.54 6.49 7.49
CA ALA A 103 19.61 5.53 7.65
C ALA A 103 20.67 6.00 8.68
N ALA A 104 21.05 7.28 8.64
CA ALA A 104 21.97 7.88 9.61
C ALA A 104 21.38 7.91 11.02
N TRP A 105 20.08 8.22 11.15
CA TRP A 105 19.36 8.18 12.41
C TRP A 105 19.42 6.78 13.04
N PHE A 106 19.13 5.73 12.26
CA PHE A 106 19.12 4.36 12.78
C PHE A 106 20.48 3.94 13.36
N VAL A 107 21.59 4.35 12.72
CA VAL A 107 22.95 4.06 13.20
C VAL A 107 23.26 4.73 14.55
N VAL A 108 22.73 5.93 14.80
CA VAL A 108 22.90 6.63 16.09
C VAL A 108 21.92 6.08 17.12
N TYR A 109 20.68 5.81 16.72
CA TYR A 109 19.63 5.31 17.58
C TYR A 109 19.99 3.96 18.22
N ARG A 110 20.56 3.03 17.45
CA ARG A 110 21.03 1.73 17.97
C ARG A 110 22.14 1.81 19.02
N GLN A 111 22.83 2.95 19.13
CA GLN A 111 23.90 3.16 20.12
C GLN A 111 23.37 3.71 21.44
N LYS A 112 22.12 4.20 21.48
CA LYS A 112 21.48 4.71 22.70
C LYS A 112 20.91 3.55 23.53
N ASN A 113 20.65 3.84 24.80
CA ASN A 113 19.88 2.92 25.64
C ASN A 113 18.42 2.94 25.15
N ARG A 114 17.93 1.81 24.65
CA ARG A 114 16.63 1.72 23.98
C ARG A 114 15.57 1.22 24.94
N ASP A 115 14.40 1.87 24.86
CA ASP A 115 13.20 1.41 25.52
C ASP A 115 12.33 0.63 24.53
N TYR A 116 11.66 -0.41 25.01
CA TYR A 116 10.79 -1.26 24.21
C TYR A 116 9.61 -0.46 23.62
N GLU A 117 9.05 0.47 24.39
CA GLU A 117 7.95 1.31 23.94
C GLU A 117 8.39 2.31 22.86
N GLU A 118 9.63 2.81 22.93
CA GLU A 118 10.20 3.65 21.87
C GLU A 118 10.40 2.85 20.57
N ASP A 119 10.97 1.65 20.65
CA ASP A 119 11.17 0.78 19.49
C ASP A 119 9.83 0.46 18.80
N LYS A 120 8.79 0.14 19.57
CA LYS A 120 7.44 -0.12 19.07
C LYS A 120 6.82 1.12 18.42
N PHE A 121 7.05 2.30 18.98
CA PHE A 121 6.59 3.57 18.40
C PHE A 121 7.20 3.79 17.01
N TYR A 122 8.53 3.67 16.88
CA TYR A 122 9.21 3.87 15.58
C TYR A 122 8.82 2.79 14.57
N LEU A 123 8.78 1.52 14.98
CA LEU A 123 8.35 0.41 14.14
C LEU A 123 6.97 0.65 13.52
N LYS A 124 6.00 1.04 14.35
CA LYS A 124 4.63 1.32 13.89
C LYS A 124 4.60 2.42 12.84
N HIS A 125 5.37 3.49 13.04
CA HIS A 125 5.41 4.60 12.09
C HIS A 125 6.08 4.22 10.77
N LEU A 126 7.23 3.53 10.84
CA LEU A 126 7.97 3.11 9.64
C LEU A 126 7.14 2.15 8.77
N TRP A 127 6.50 1.15 9.38
CA TRP A 127 5.61 0.24 8.66
C TRP A 127 4.37 0.94 8.12
N SER A 128 3.78 1.87 8.88
CA SER A 128 2.64 2.66 8.40
C SER A 128 3.03 3.48 7.17
N TRP A 129 4.20 4.14 7.19
CA TRP A 129 4.68 4.91 6.04
C TRP A 129 4.99 4.01 4.84
N ALA A 130 5.61 2.85 5.05
CA ALA A 130 5.87 1.90 3.98
C ALA A 130 4.56 1.45 3.31
N ALA A 131 3.57 1.03 4.11
CA ALA A 131 2.26 0.59 3.61
C ALA A 131 1.51 1.71 2.87
N GLU A 132 1.59 2.95 3.36
CA GLU A 132 0.98 4.11 2.71
C GLU A 132 1.62 4.44 1.37
N ILE A 133 2.96 4.45 1.28
CA ILE A 133 3.69 4.71 0.04
C ILE A 133 3.43 3.58 -0.96
N GLU A 134 3.46 2.33 -0.51
CA GLU A 134 3.15 1.18 -1.35
C GLU A 134 1.72 1.22 -1.90
N GLY A 135 0.73 1.51 -1.05
CA GLY A 135 -0.67 1.64 -1.49
C GLY A 135 -0.89 2.79 -2.47
N LYS A 136 0.06 3.72 -2.57
CA LYS A 136 0.04 4.80 -3.56
C LYS A 136 0.72 4.42 -4.87
N ILE A 137 1.86 3.71 -4.81
CA ILE A 137 2.60 3.23 -5.98
C ILE A 137 1.80 2.13 -6.69
N GLU A 138 1.26 1.20 -5.92
CA GLU A 138 0.50 0.05 -6.40
C GLU A 138 -0.84 -0.03 -5.67
N PRO A 139 -1.83 0.78 -6.11
CA PRO A 139 -3.13 0.79 -5.48
C PRO A 139 -3.78 -0.60 -5.62
N PRO A 140 -4.39 -1.14 -4.54
CA PRO A 140 -5.08 -2.41 -4.62
C PRO A 140 -6.21 -2.31 -5.64
N ARG A 141 -6.30 -3.31 -6.51
CA ARG A 141 -7.40 -3.43 -7.46
C ARG A 141 -8.65 -3.84 -6.72
N ILE A 142 -9.76 -3.21 -7.09
CA ILE A 142 -11.06 -3.43 -6.48
C ILE A 142 -11.96 -4.02 -7.55
N MET A 143 -12.58 -5.16 -7.27
CA MET A 143 -13.52 -5.84 -8.16
C MET A 143 -14.84 -6.05 -7.42
N ASP A 144 -15.93 -5.50 -7.96
CA ASP A 144 -17.27 -5.73 -7.43
C ASP A 144 -17.79 -7.08 -7.93
N LEU A 145 -18.29 -7.93 -7.01
CA LEU A 145 -18.91 -9.21 -7.33
C LEU A 145 -20.41 -9.03 -7.57
N PRO A 146 -21.00 -9.74 -8.55
CA PRO A 146 -22.44 -9.67 -8.82
C PRO A 146 -23.30 -10.37 -7.76
N ASP A 147 -22.70 -11.25 -6.96
CA ASP A 147 -23.40 -12.12 -6.02
C ASP A 147 -23.94 -11.37 -4.78
N PRO A 148 -25.04 -11.84 -4.16
CA PRO A 148 -25.50 -11.33 -2.88
C PRO A 148 -24.52 -11.71 -1.76
N CYS A 149 -24.51 -10.93 -0.69
CA CYS A 149 -23.69 -11.25 0.49
C CYS A 149 -24.12 -12.59 1.12
N PRO A 150 -23.20 -13.54 1.39
CA PRO A 150 -23.57 -14.81 2.01
C PRO A 150 -24.06 -14.65 3.46
N VAL A 151 -23.72 -13.57 4.15
CA VAL A 151 -24.12 -13.35 5.55
C VAL A 151 -25.42 -12.56 5.69
N CYS A 152 -25.60 -11.49 4.91
CA CYS A 152 -26.76 -10.60 5.04
C CYS A 152 -27.72 -10.62 3.84
N ASP A 153 -27.42 -11.38 2.78
CA ASP A 153 -28.21 -11.48 1.54
C ASP A 153 -28.47 -10.16 0.80
N ALA A 154 -27.78 -9.09 1.21
CA ALA A 154 -27.89 -7.80 0.55
C ALA A 154 -27.39 -7.90 -0.91
N ARG A 155 -28.19 -7.35 -1.82
CA ARG A 155 -27.84 -7.15 -3.26
C ARG A 155 -27.51 -5.70 -3.58
N THR A 156 -27.86 -4.80 -2.66
CA THR A 156 -27.60 -3.38 -2.74
C THR A 156 -26.98 -2.89 -1.44
N TRP A 157 -26.34 -1.73 -1.49
CA TRP A 157 -25.83 -1.06 -0.30
C TRP A 157 -26.02 0.45 -0.44
N TRP A 158 -26.17 1.11 0.70
CA TRP A 158 -26.27 2.55 0.77
C TRP A 158 -24.89 3.18 0.89
N ASN A 159 -24.52 4.06 -0.04
CA ASN A 159 -23.26 4.78 0.05
C ASN A 159 -23.45 6.09 0.82
N PRO A 160 -22.90 6.23 2.03
CA PRO A 160 -23.09 7.44 2.85
C PRO A 160 -22.44 8.69 2.22
N LYS A 161 -21.47 8.53 1.31
CA LYS A 161 -20.78 9.66 0.67
C LYS A 161 -21.60 10.29 -0.45
N THR A 162 -22.22 9.47 -1.29
CA THR A 162 -23.02 9.92 -2.43
C THR A 162 -24.51 10.02 -2.10
N ARG A 163 -24.95 9.45 -0.97
CA ARG A 163 -26.36 9.37 -0.54
C ARG A 163 -27.25 8.69 -1.59
N GLU A 164 -26.72 7.64 -2.19
CA GLU A 164 -27.39 6.85 -3.21
C GLU A 164 -27.24 5.36 -2.92
N GLU A 165 -28.18 4.58 -3.43
CA GLU A 165 -28.16 3.12 -3.37
C GLU A 165 -27.42 2.55 -4.59
N TYR A 166 -26.45 1.66 -4.35
CA TYR A 166 -25.68 1.00 -5.38
C TYR A 166 -25.94 -0.51 -5.34
N ALA A 167 -25.96 -1.13 -6.52
CA ALA A 167 -25.93 -2.58 -6.64
C ALA A 167 -24.54 -3.14 -6.29
N ARG A 168 -24.47 -4.45 -5.98
CA ARG A 168 -23.21 -5.20 -5.74
C ARG A 168 -22.46 -4.75 -4.49
N PRO A 169 -22.91 -5.19 -3.31
CA PRO A 169 -22.27 -4.83 -2.04
C PRO A 169 -21.00 -5.64 -1.78
N LEU A 170 -20.79 -6.76 -2.47
CA LEU A 170 -19.60 -7.59 -2.32
C LEU A 170 -18.45 -7.10 -3.20
N VAL A 171 -17.26 -7.07 -2.61
CA VAL A 171 -16.06 -6.53 -3.24
C VAL A 171 -14.87 -7.38 -2.89
N ILE A 172 -14.02 -7.66 -3.87
CA ILE A 172 -12.69 -8.23 -3.65
C ILE A 172 -11.64 -7.15 -3.88
N THR A 173 -10.74 -6.99 -2.93
CA THR A 173 -9.53 -6.19 -3.06
C THR A 173 -8.31 -7.10 -3.18
N PHE A 174 -7.48 -6.92 -4.21
CA PHE A 174 -6.26 -7.71 -4.44
C PHE A 174 -5.14 -6.86 -5.03
N ARG A 175 -3.87 -7.27 -4.87
CA ARG A 175 -2.70 -6.65 -5.53
C ARG A 175 -2.25 -7.51 -6.71
N GLU A 176 -1.65 -6.88 -7.73
CA GLU A 176 -1.11 -7.63 -8.86
C GLU A 176 0.16 -8.39 -8.43
N GLY A 177 0.31 -9.64 -8.86
CA GLY A 177 1.48 -10.47 -8.51
C GLY A 177 1.39 -11.20 -7.16
N GLU A 178 0.38 -10.95 -6.34
CA GLU A 178 0.06 -11.84 -5.21
C GLU A 178 -0.55 -13.16 -5.71
N ILE A 179 -0.24 -14.27 -5.04
CA ILE A 179 -0.80 -15.58 -5.38
C ILE A 179 -2.27 -15.57 -4.97
N PHE A 180 -3.15 -15.44 -5.97
CA PHE A 180 -4.58 -15.63 -5.76
C PHE A 180 -4.83 -17.11 -5.39
N PRO A 181 -5.62 -17.42 -4.34
CA PRO A 181 -6.55 -16.55 -3.62
C PRO A 181 -6.02 -15.95 -2.30
N ASP A 182 -4.80 -16.26 -1.86
CA ASP A 182 -4.36 -15.98 -0.47
C ASP A 182 -4.03 -14.49 -0.21
N GLY A 183 -3.73 -13.71 -1.24
CA GLY A 183 -3.45 -12.26 -1.12
C GLY A 183 -4.68 -11.35 -1.14
N GLY A 184 -5.83 -11.85 -1.62
CA GLY A 184 -7.04 -11.03 -1.73
C GLY A 184 -7.87 -11.00 -0.45
N ARG A 185 -8.67 -9.93 -0.29
CA ARG A 185 -9.67 -9.80 0.77
C ARG A 185 -11.03 -9.51 0.19
N GLY A 186 -12.06 -10.20 0.67
CA GLY A 186 -13.45 -9.92 0.40
C GLY A 186 -14.04 -8.98 1.46
N LEU A 187 -14.91 -8.06 1.07
CA LEU A 187 -15.67 -7.21 1.98
C LEU A 187 -17.11 -7.05 1.47
N CYS A 188 -18.09 -7.17 2.37
CA CYS A 188 -19.44 -6.73 2.11
C CYS A 188 -19.65 -5.29 2.61
N ARG A 189 -19.90 -4.34 1.71
CA ARG A 189 -20.18 -2.94 2.05
C ARG A 189 -21.51 -2.70 2.77
N ALA A 190 -22.41 -3.70 2.79
CA ALA A 190 -23.72 -3.57 3.42
C ALA A 190 -23.72 -3.94 4.91
N CYS A 191 -22.90 -4.92 5.30
CA CYS A 191 -22.81 -5.41 6.68
C CYS A 191 -21.41 -5.33 7.28
N ASP A 192 -20.44 -4.77 6.54
CA ASP A 192 -19.02 -4.64 6.89
C ASP A 192 -18.30 -5.96 7.22
N THR A 193 -18.89 -7.10 6.88
CA THR A 193 -18.24 -8.41 7.06
C THR A 193 -17.08 -8.55 6.07
N ALA A 194 -15.90 -8.87 6.61
CA ALA A 194 -14.70 -9.18 5.85
C ALA A 194 -14.51 -10.70 5.72
N PHE A 195 -14.01 -11.14 4.57
CA PHE A 195 -13.80 -12.55 4.22
C PHE A 195 -12.38 -12.77 3.68
N GLY A 196 -11.82 -13.95 3.91
CA GLY A 196 -10.78 -14.46 3.02
C GLY A 196 -11.37 -14.77 1.64
N VAL A 197 -10.64 -14.57 0.54
CA VAL A 197 -11.20 -14.83 -0.81
C VAL A 197 -11.65 -16.28 -1.00
N ARG A 198 -10.87 -17.24 -0.49
CA ARG A 198 -11.25 -18.67 -0.55
C ARG A 198 -12.50 -18.96 0.28
N GLU A 199 -12.60 -18.34 1.45
CA GLU A 199 -13.77 -18.46 2.32
C GLU A 199 -15.02 -17.87 1.64
N LEU A 200 -14.88 -16.70 1.01
CA LEU A 200 -15.96 -16.07 0.26
C LEU A 200 -16.42 -16.93 -0.92
N ALA A 201 -15.49 -17.47 -1.70
CA ALA A 201 -15.81 -18.35 -2.83
C ALA A 201 -16.59 -19.59 -2.35
N TYR A 202 -16.14 -20.24 -1.28
CA TYR A 202 -16.82 -21.38 -0.69
C TYR A 202 -18.24 -21.02 -0.20
N ALA A 203 -18.40 -19.88 0.48
CA ALA A 203 -19.70 -19.44 1.00
C ALA A 203 -20.70 -19.13 -0.14
N LEU A 204 -20.21 -18.56 -1.23
CA LEU A 204 -21.02 -18.30 -2.43
C LEU A 204 -21.43 -19.60 -3.13
N GLU A 205 -20.51 -20.57 -3.27
CA GLU A 205 -20.81 -21.88 -3.83
C GLU A 205 -21.86 -22.64 -3.02
N GLN A 206 -21.76 -22.62 -1.68
CA GLN A 206 -22.77 -23.23 -0.80
C GLN A 206 -24.15 -22.60 -1.00
N LYS A 207 -24.25 -21.27 -1.02
CA LYS A 207 -25.54 -20.60 -1.25
C LYS A 207 -26.11 -20.85 -2.65
N ALA A 208 -25.26 -20.91 -3.67
CA ALA A 208 -25.71 -21.25 -5.02
C ALA A 208 -26.26 -22.69 -5.07
N ALA A 209 -25.61 -23.63 -4.38
CA ALA A 209 -26.07 -25.01 -4.28
C ALA A 209 -27.41 -25.13 -3.52
N GLU A 210 -27.58 -24.39 -2.43
CA GLU A 210 -28.85 -24.34 -1.69
C GLU A 210 -30.00 -23.79 -2.55
N GLN A 211 -29.75 -22.70 -3.29
CA GLN A 211 -30.75 -22.10 -4.19
C GLN A 211 -31.10 -22.99 -5.39
N ALA A 212 -30.17 -23.83 -5.84
CA ALA A 212 -30.43 -24.80 -6.91
C ALA A 212 -31.22 -26.03 -6.42
N ALA A 213 -31.21 -26.30 -5.11
CA ALA A 213 -31.92 -27.43 -4.50
C ALA A 213 -33.34 -27.07 -4.03
N SER A 214 -33.66 -25.78 -3.89
CA SER A 214 -34.98 -25.23 -3.56
C SER A 214 -35.82 -24.92 -4.79
#